data_AF-A0AAE1J180-F1
#
_entry.id   AF-A0AAE1J180-F1
#
_cell.length_a   1.000
_cell.length_b   1.000
_cell.length_c   1.000
_cell.angle_alpha   90.00
_cell.angle_beta   90.00
_cell.angle_gamma   90.00
#
_symmetry.space_group_name_H-M   'P 1'
#
loop_
_entity.id
_entity.type
_entity.pdbx_description
1 polymer ?
#
loop_
_entity_poly.entity_id
_entity_poly.type
_entity_poly.pdbx_seq_one_letter_code
_entity_poly.pdbx_strand_id
1 'polypeptide(L)'
;MCLSDKSPFNKARKFALWLWSAHNKVNERLRKAEAALGTGDAKFPKLIWPPKQLCPSCYADHDPGNNRIAWNRDEVYKFLTSYYGNTLSSLYNGKNIGGNDGIEVAVEESIASTNAVAVPIATTFT
;
A
#
# COMPACT_ATOMS: atom_id res chain seq x y z
N MET A 1 5.73 19.01 0.62
CA MET A 1 5.90 19.05 -0.83
C MET A 1 5.80 17.63 -1.38
N CYS A 2 4.65 17.28 -1.96
CA CYS A 2 4.53 16.04 -2.74
C CYS A 2 5.02 16.36 -4.15
N LEU A 3 6.19 15.86 -4.53
CA LEU A 3 6.66 15.99 -5.90
C LEU A 3 5.82 15.07 -6.77
N SER A 4 5.01 15.65 -7.64
CA SER A 4 4.23 14.92 -8.64
C SER A 4 5.18 14.43 -9.72
N ASP A 5 5.44 13.13 -9.75
CA ASP A 5 6.24 12.49 -10.80
C ASP A 5 5.39 12.43 -12.08
N LYS A 6 5.79 13.20 -13.11
CA LYS A 6 5.03 13.37 -14.37
C LYS A 6 5.42 12.34 -15.45
N SER A 7 6.10 11.26 -15.10
CA SER A 7 6.42 10.21 -16.07
C SER A 7 5.17 9.38 -16.40
N PRO A 8 4.76 9.26 -17.67
CA PRO A 8 3.73 8.29 -18.06
C PRO A 8 4.20 6.88 -17.66
N PHE A 9 3.36 6.15 -16.93
CA PHE A 9 3.64 4.79 -16.47
C PHE A 9 3.53 3.79 -17.64
N ASN A 10 4.43 3.87 -18.61
CA ASN A 10 4.34 3.08 -19.85
C ASN A 10 4.58 1.56 -19.68
N LYS A 11 4.67 1.03 -18.45
CA LYS A 11 4.61 -0.42 -18.14
C LYS A 11 4.02 -0.65 -16.76
N ALA A 12 3.06 -1.57 -16.62
CA ALA A 12 2.41 -1.97 -15.35
C ALA A 12 3.42 -2.23 -14.21
N ARG A 13 4.58 -2.82 -14.53
CA ARG A 13 5.69 -3.02 -13.57
C ARG A 13 6.17 -1.75 -12.89
N LYS A 14 6.36 -0.66 -13.65
CA LYS A 14 6.84 0.61 -13.09
C LYS A 14 5.82 1.20 -12.12
N PHE A 15 4.54 1.12 -12.47
CA PHE A 15 3.46 1.59 -11.61
C PHE A 15 3.37 0.78 -10.31
N ALA A 16 3.40 -0.55 -10.40
CA ALA A 16 3.37 -1.42 -9.21
C ALA A 16 4.53 -1.13 -8.26
N LEU A 17 5.75 -0.99 -8.79
CA LEU A 17 6.93 -0.64 -7.99
C LEU A 17 6.88 0.80 -7.43
N TRP A 18 6.33 1.75 -8.17
CA TRP A 18 6.13 3.11 -7.67
C TRP A 18 5.14 3.11 -6.49
N LEU A 19 4.00 2.44 -6.65
CA LEU A 19 2.96 2.36 -5.62
C LEU A 19 3.50 1.71 -4.35
N TRP A 20 4.19 0.57 -4.51
CA TRP A 20 4.88 -0.11 -3.40
C TRP A 20 5.87 0.82 -2.68
N SER A 21 6.70 1.55 -3.43
CA SER A 21 7.67 2.47 -2.83
C SER A 21 7.00 3.63 -2.10
N ALA A 22 5.95 4.20 -2.69
CA ALA A 22 5.17 5.27 -2.08
C ALA A 22 4.49 4.80 -0.78
N HIS A 23 3.90 3.60 -0.80
CA HIS A 23 3.27 3.00 0.36
C HIS A 23 4.28 2.80 1.51
N ASN A 24 5.48 2.30 1.21
CA ASN A 24 6.52 2.14 2.24
C ASN A 24 7.02 3.46 2.83
N LYS A 25 7.06 4.54 2.05
CA LYS A 25 7.35 5.88 2.59
C LYS A 25 6.27 6.34 3.57
N VAL A 26 5.01 6.04 3.26
CA VAL A 26 3.88 6.33 4.16
C VAL A 26 3.98 5.48 5.43
N ASN A 27 4.24 4.17 5.31
CA ASN A 27 4.38 3.28 6.46
C ASN A 27 5.51 3.74 7.40
N GLU A 28 6.66 4.14 6.87
CA GLU A 28 7.76 4.63 7.70
C GLU A 28 7.40 5.94 8.44
N ARG A 29 6.69 6.85 7.78
CA ARG A 29 6.23 8.09 8.41
C ARG A 29 5.19 7.82 9.49
N LEU A 30 4.17 7.01 9.17
CA LEU A 30 3.09 6.69 10.09
C LEU A 30 3.58 5.89 11.27
N ARG A 31 4.48 4.92 11.08
CA ARG A 31 5.12 4.16 12.17
C ARG A 31 5.71 5.08 13.24
N LYS A 32 6.40 6.15 12.82
CA LYS A 32 6.99 7.13 13.73
C LYS A 32 5.94 8.01 14.41
N ALA A 33 5.00 8.53 13.61
CA ALA A 33 3.95 9.41 14.13
C ALA A 33 3.03 8.70 15.12
N GLU A 34 2.56 7.50 14.78
CA GLU A 34 1.69 6.67 15.61
C GLU A 34 2.40 6.20 16.89
N ALA A 35 3.69 5.86 16.83
CA ALA A 35 4.46 5.52 18.02
C ALA A 35 4.66 6.72 18.95
N ALA A 36 4.89 7.91 18.41
CA ALA A 36 5.04 9.13 19.21
C ALA A 36 3.73 9.57 19.88
N LEU A 37 2.59 9.36 19.21
CA LEU A 37 1.27 9.75 19.70
C LEU A 37 0.55 8.64 20.48
N GLY A 38 1.05 7.40 20.44
CA GLY A 38 0.37 6.25 21.03
C GLY A 38 -0.94 5.88 20.33
N THR A 39 -1.13 6.30 19.07
CA THR A 39 -2.39 6.14 18.32
C THR A 39 -2.36 4.97 17.33
N GLY A 40 -1.26 4.21 17.28
CA GLY A 40 -1.11 3.10 16.35
C GLY A 40 -1.98 1.89 16.71
N ASP A 41 -2.49 1.20 15.70
CA ASP A 41 -3.17 -0.08 15.90
C ASP A 41 -2.15 -1.16 16.34
N ALA A 42 -2.31 -1.67 17.56
CA ALA A 42 -1.43 -2.69 18.12
C ALA A 42 -1.46 -4.02 17.35
N LYS A 43 -2.57 -4.35 16.69
CA LYS A 43 -2.68 -5.58 15.88
C LYS A 43 -2.01 -5.43 14.52
N PHE A 44 -1.97 -4.21 13.99
CA PHE A 44 -1.45 -3.92 12.65
C PHE A 44 -0.45 -2.75 12.65
N PRO A 45 0.70 -2.91 13.33
CA PRO A 45 1.73 -1.88 13.34
C PRO A 45 2.25 -1.64 11.93
N LYS A 46 2.51 -0.37 11.59
CA LYS A 46 3.07 -0.01 10.28
C LYS A 46 4.50 -0.55 10.18
N LEU A 47 4.74 -1.36 9.15
CA LEU A 47 6.03 -1.98 8.87
C LEU A 47 6.43 -1.69 7.43
N ILE A 48 7.73 -1.78 7.17
CA ILE A 48 8.23 -1.81 5.81
C ILE A 48 7.83 -3.15 5.18
N TRP A 49 7.16 -3.07 4.04
CA TRP A 49 6.59 -4.21 3.35
C TRP A 49 7.37 -4.54 2.06
N PRO A 50 7.63 -5.81 1.73
CA PRO A 50 7.44 -6.97 2.61
C PRO A 50 8.51 -7.02 3.70
N PRO A 51 8.21 -7.59 4.87
CA PRO A 51 9.21 -7.96 5.85
C PRO A 51 10.15 -9.03 5.28
N LYS A 52 11.40 -9.06 5.76
CA LYS A 52 12.45 -9.98 5.28
C LYS A 52 12.07 -11.45 5.42
N GLN A 53 11.26 -11.79 6.42
CA GLN A 53 10.73 -13.14 6.61
C GLN A 53 9.81 -13.58 5.46
N LEU A 54 9.08 -12.65 4.83
CA LEU A 54 8.18 -12.94 3.72
C LEU A 54 8.89 -12.93 2.36
N CYS A 55 9.91 -12.08 2.19
CA CYS A 55 10.69 -12.06 0.97
C CYS A 55 12.16 -11.76 1.25
N PRO A 56 12.98 -12.78 1.58
CA PRO A 56 14.40 -12.59 1.79
C PRO A 56 15.11 -12.07 0.54
N SER A 57 14.73 -12.57 -0.64
CA SER A 57 15.33 -12.19 -1.94
C SER A 57 15.03 -10.76 -2.36
N CYS A 58 14.01 -10.12 -1.77
CA CYS A 58 13.69 -8.71 -2.02
C CYS A 58 14.76 -7.76 -1.48
N TYR A 59 15.55 -8.19 -0.50
CA TYR A 59 16.61 -7.40 0.10
C TYR A 59 17.91 -7.68 -0.67
N ALA A 60 18.51 -6.62 -1.23
CA ALA A 60 19.81 -6.74 -1.88
C ALA A 60 20.92 -6.91 -0.83
N ASP A 61 22.04 -7.49 -1.23
CA ASP A 61 23.22 -7.62 -0.36
C ASP A 61 23.69 -6.25 0.13
N HIS A 62 24.17 -6.24 1.36
CA HIS A 62 24.40 -5.07 2.20
C HIS A 62 25.23 -4.00 1.46
N ASP A 63 24.71 -2.77 1.38
CA ASP A 63 25.53 -1.59 1.07
C ASP A 63 26.02 -1.03 2.41
N PRO A 64 27.29 -1.27 2.81
CA PRO A 64 27.81 -0.90 4.12
C PRO A 64 27.92 0.61 4.33
N GLY A 65 27.69 1.44 3.29
CA GLY A 65 27.76 2.90 3.38
C GLY A 65 26.47 3.56 3.88
N ASN A 66 25.32 2.88 3.81
CA ASN A 66 24.02 3.53 3.94
C ASN A 66 23.13 2.77 4.93
N ASN A 67 22.65 3.41 5.99
CA ASN A 67 21.64 2.86 6.91
C ASN A 67 20.24 2.66 6.25
N ARG A 68 20.19 2.51 4.92
CA ARG A 68 18.98 2.36 4.10
C ARG A 68 18.93 0.95 3.53
N ILE A 69 17.74 0.35 3.58
CA ILE A 69 17.48 -0.95 2.96
C ILE A 69 17.75 -0.86 1.45
N ALA A 70 18.68 -1.65 0.96
CA ALA A 70 18.89 -1.87 -0.47
C ALA A 70 17.88 -2.92 -0.97
N TRP A 71 17.19 -2.61 -2.07
CA TRP A 71 16.10 -3.44 -2.60
C TRP A 71 16.47 -4.07 -3.94
N ASN A 72 16.26 -5.38 -4.08
CA ASN A 72 16.21 -6.04 -5.38
C ASN A 72 14.82 -5.84 -6.00
N ARG A 73 14.70 -4.89 -6.93
CA ARG A 73 13.40 -4.51 -7.52
C ARG A 73 12.78 -5.58 -8.40
N ASP A 74 13.56 -6.51 -8.93
CA ASP A 74 13.02 -7.63 -9.71
C ASP A 74 12.31 -8.62 -8.80
N GLU A 75 12.95 -8.98 -7.68
CA GLU A 75 12.36 -9.86 -6.68
C GLU A 75 11.15 -9.22 -5.99
N VAL A 76 11.20 -7.92 -5.70
CA VAL A 76 10.03 -7.17 -5.20
C VAL A 76 8.86 -7.23 -6.18
N TYR A 77 9.11 -7.04 -7.48
CA TYR A 77 8.04 -7.10 -8.47
C TYR A 77 7.43 -8.50 -8.58
N LYS A 78 8.26 -9.54 -8.64
CA LYS A 78 7.79 -10.94 -8.64
C LYS A 78 6.93 -11.23 -7.41
N PHE A 79 7.40 -10.83 -6.23
CA PHE A 79 6.66 -10.98 -4.98
C PHE A 79 5.30 -10.27 -5.03
N LEU A 80 5.26 -8.99 -5.42
CA LEU A 80 4.03 -8.22 -5.57
C LEU A 80 3.02 -8.91 -6.49
N THR A 81 3.47 -9.36 -7.66
CA THR A 81 2.60 -10.03 -8.63
C THR A 81 2.11 -11.38 -8.14
N SER A 82 2.93 -12.13 -7.39
CA SER A 82 2.52 -13.43 -6.84
C SER A 82 1.54 -13.24 -5.67
N TYR A 83 1.85 -12.34 -4.74
CA TYR A 83 1.08 -12.13 -3.52
C TYR A 83 -0.32 -11.57 -3.81
N TYR A 84 -0.43 -10.59 -4.71
CA TYR A 84 -1.72 -9.98 -5.07
C TYR A 84 -2.38 -10.59 -6.32
N GLY A 85 -1.60 -11.22 -7.20
CA GLY A 85 -2.09 -11.63 -8.52
C GLY A 85 -3.12 -12.75 -8.50
N ASN A 86 -3.01 -13.70 -7.57
CA ASN A 86 -3.99 -14.79 -7.46
C ASN A 86 -5.38 -14.26 -7.10
N THR A 87 -5.44 -13.35 -6.12
CA THR A 87 -6.69 -12.70 -5.71
C THR A 87 -7.28 -11.87 -6.85
N LEU A 88 -6.46 -11.05 -7.52
CA LEU A 88 -6.91 -10.24 -8.64
C LEU A 88 -7.42 -11.09 -9.81
N SER A 89 -6.73 -12.18 -10.13
CA SER A 89 -7.14 -13.14 -11.18
C SER A 89 -8.46 -13.82 -10.82
N SER A 90 -8.62 -14.25 -9.57
CA SER A 90 -9.87 -14.87 -9.10
C SER A 90 -11.06 -13.92 -9.23
N LEU A 91 -10.91 -12.67 -8.80
CA LEU A 91 -11.96 -11.65 -8.91
C LEU A 91 -12.34 -11.37 -10.38
N TYR A 92 -11.34 -11.30 -11.26
CA TYR A 92 -11.58 -11.08 -12.68
C TYR A 92 -12.30 -12.29 -13.32
N ASN A 93 -11.84 -13.51 -13.04
CA ASN A 93 -12.43 -14.73 -13.60
C ASN A 93 -13.84 -14.98 -13.05
N GLY A 94 -14.09 -14.71 -11.77
CA GLY A 94 -15.43 -14.79 -11.18
C GLY A 94 -16.41 -13.82 -11.82
N LYS A 95 -15.95 -12.62 -12.21
CA LYS A 95 -16.77 -11.63 -12.91
C LYS A 95 -17.06 -11.99 -14.36
N ASN A 96 -16.19 -12.77 -15.02
CA ASN A 96 -16.41 -13.26 -16.39
C ASN A 96 -17.31 -14.51 -16.46
N ILE A 97 -17.56 -15.19 -15.33
CA ILE A 97 -18.44 -16.37 -15.25
C ILE A 97 -19.87 -15.97 -14.80
N GLY A 98 -20.06 -14.80 -14.18
CA GLY A 98 -21.35 -14.31 -13.68
C GLY A 98 -22.16 -13.48 -14.68
N GLY A 99 -22.21 -13.88 -15.95
CA GLY A 99 -23.10 -13.30 -16.95
C GLY A 99 -24.45 -14.00 -16.94
N ASN A 100 -25.43 -13.40 -16.25
CA ASN A 100 -26.84 -13.77 -16.17
C ASN A 100 -27.22 -14.80 -15.08
N ASP A 101 -27.21 -14.37 -13.82
CA ASP A 101 -28.39 -14.57 -12.96
C ASP A 101 -28.39 -13.53 -11.86
N GLY A 102 -29.55 -12.87 -11.71
CA GLY A 102 -29.80 -11.88 -10.68
C GLY A 102 -29.73 -12.52 -9.30
N ILE A 103 -28.57 -12.44 -8.68
CA ILE A 103 -28.42 -12.60 -7.24
C ILE A 103 -28.10 -11.21 -6.71
N GLU A 104 -29.02 -10.66 -5.91
CA GLU A 104 -28.70 -9.66 -4.90
C GLU A 104 -27.61 -10.23 -4.01
N VAL A 105 -26.37 -10.14 -4.48
CA VAL A 105 -25.24 -10.16 -3.57
C VAL A 105 -25.37 -8.83 -2.87
N ALA A 106 -25.86 -8.88 -1.63
CA ALA A 106 -25.68 -7.84 -0.65
C ALA A 106 -24.17 -7.55 -0.61
N VAL A 107 -23.75 -6.64 -1.47
CA VAL A 107 -22.53 -5.90 -1.29
C VAL A 107 -22.88 -5.05 -0.08
N GLU A 108 -22.49 -5.51 1.12
CA GLU A 108 -22.39 -4.57 2.22
C GLU A 108 -21.43 -3.49 1.76
N GLU A 109 -22.03 -2.39 1.33
CA GLU A 109 -21.44 -1.09 1.16
C GLU A 109 -20.99 -0.59 2.55
N SER A 110 -19.95 -1.22 3.10
CA SER A 110 -19.20 -0.73 4.25
C SER A 110 -18.06 0.19 3.81
N ILE A 111 -18.22 0.81 2.63
CA ILE A 111 -17.55 2.04 2.21
C ILE A 111 -18.42 3.25 2.56
N ALA A 112 -18.85 3.32 3.81
CA ALA A 112 -19.17 4.58 4.49
C ALA A 112 -18.46 4.56 5.84
N SER A 113 -17.15 4.86 5.83
CA SER A 113 -16.46 5.30 7.05
C SER A 113 -16.95 6.71 7.36
N THR A 114 -18.12 6.80 7.99
CA THR A 114 -18.77 8.04 8.46
C THR A 114 -18.10 8.54 9.73
N ASN A 115 -16.79 8.74 9.69
CA ASN A 115 -16.02 9.40 10.75
C ASN A 115 -15.18 10.53 10.17
N ALA A 116 -15.79 11.36 9.31
CA ALA A 116 -15.26 12.70 9.05
C ALA A 116 -15.66 13.59 10.23
N VAL A 117 -14.83 13.64 11.28
CA VAL A 117 -14.92 14.69 12.29
C VAL A 117 -14.47 15.98 11.61
N ALA A 118 -15.42 16.89 11.37
CA ALA A 118 -15.13 18.22 10.88
C ALA A 118 -14.29 18.97 11.93
N VAL A 119 -13.09 19.40 11.55
CA VAL A 119 -12.29 20.30 12.38
C VAL A 119 -12.79 21.73 12.13
N PRO A 120 -13.19 22.49 13.17
CA PRO A 120 -13.57 23.88 12.98
C PRO A 120 -12.34 24.69 12.53
N ILE A 121 -12.51 25.44 11.45
CA ILE A 121 -11.53 26.43 10.99
C ILE A 121 -11.59 27.59 11.98
N ALA A 122 -10.64 27.63 12.93
CA ALA A 122 -10.45 28.79 13.77
C ALA A 122 -9.68 29.87 12.98
N THR A 123 -10.42 30.77 12.35
CA THR A 123 -9.90 32.09 11.96
C THR A 123 -10.37 33.10 12.98
N THR A 124 -9.46 33.54 13.85
CA THR A 124 -9.45 34.92 14.36
C THR A 124 -7.99 35.36 14.44
N PHE A 125 -7.62 36.28 13.55
CA PHE A 125 -6.49 37.16 13.75
C PHE A 125 -7.00 38.34 14.59
N THR A 126 -6.28 38.67 15.66
CA THR A 126 -6.30 39.98 16.31
C THR A 126 -4.88 40.45 16.45
#